data_AF-A0A7C1DLQ4-F1
#
_entry.id   AF-A0A7C1DLQ4-F1
#
_cell.length_a   1.000
_cell.length_b   1.000
_cell.length_c   1.000
_cell.angle_alpha   90.00
_cell.angle_beta   90.00
_cell.angle_gamma   90.00
#
_symmetry.space_group_name_H-M   'P 1'
#
loop_
_entity.id
_entity.type
_entity.pdbx_description
1 polymer ?
#
loop_
_entity_poly.entity_id
_entity_poly.type
_entity_poly.pdbx_seq_one_letter_code
_entity_poly.pdbx_strand_id
1 'polypeptide(L)'
;MSSIHEALRKAERDRETRLSVNDHPLVSYGSRRFKGRRAWAAAGVFVAAVCVVPAIYSSFKPGPSVESVTEITGYPEDSASAGKALALRADSSRFQPASPAEDLKLFRMACVLQQAGKLEEAGALYEEICRLNPRFIEAKNNLGVVYLALEDYISAKNAFLDVIAMNPDYPDAHYNLACVYAASGRNEEALAALSRAIDLEPEACRWALKDKDLAALRHTPEFERIIPFAE
;
A
#
# COMPACT_ATOMS: atom_id res chain seq x y z
N MET A 1 -9.50 -6.50 -18.21
CA MET A 1 -8.71 -6.74 -16.98
C MET A 1 -7.86 -8.00 -17.06
N SER A 2 -6.61 -7.86 -16.63
CA SER A 2 -5.44 -8.63 -17.03
C SER A 2 -5.30 -9.99 -16.33
N SER A 3 -4.82 -11.00 -17.07
CA SER A 3 -4.32 -12.30 -16.59
C SER A 3 -3.41 -12.19 -15.34
N ILE A 4 -2.83 -11.01 -15.10
CA ILE A 4 -2.01 -10.68 -13.94
C ILE A 4 -2.82 -10.74 -12.63
N HIS A 5 -4.05 -10.23 -12.57
CA HIS A 5 -4.84 -10.20 -11.32
C HIS A 5 -5.31 -11.60 -10.88
N GLU A 6 -5.60 -12.48 -11.83
CA GLU A 6 -6.00 -13.86 -11.55
C GLU A 6 -4.80 -14.72 -11.12
N ALA A 7 -3.64 -14.48 -11.72
CA ALA A 7 -2.39 -15.13 -11.35
C ALA A 7 -1.90 -14.70 -9.96
N LEU A 8 -2.01 -13.40 -9.62
CA LEU A 8 -1.70 -12.91 -8.26
C LEU A 8 -2.58 -13.62 -7.22
N ARG A 9 -3.88 -13.71 -7.51
CA ARG A 9 -4.85 -14.43 -6.66
C ARG A 9 -4.56 -15.92 -6.53
N LYS A 10 -3.95 -16.54 -7.54
CA LYS A 10 -3.51 -17.93 -7.44
C LYS A 10 -2.28 -18.03 -6.53
N ALA A 11 -1.31 -17.14 -6.69
CA ALA A 11 -0.11 -17.11 -5.85
C ALA A 11 -0.42 -16.83 -4.37
N GLU A 12 -1.34 -15.91 -4.08
CA GLU A 12 -1.82 -15.64 -2.71
C GLU A 12 -2.49 -16.87 -2.10
N ARG A 13 -3.40 -17.53 -2.83
CA ARG A 13 -4.04 -18.79 -2.38
C ARG A 13 -3.01 -19.90 -2.16
N ASP A 14 -2.00 -20.01 -3.01
CA ASP A 14 -0.92 -21.01 -2.86
C ASP A 14 -0.03 -20.69 -1.64
N ARG A 15 0.14 -19.41 -1.28
CA ARG A 15 0.84 -18.97 -0.07
C ARG A 15 0.01 -19.27 1.18
N GLU A 16 -1.27 -18.92 1.19
CA GLU A 16 -2.19 -19.17 2.31
C GLU A 16 -2.40 -20.67 2.56
N THR A 17 -2.52 -21.48 1.51
CA THR A 17 -2.61 -22.95 1.64
C THR A 17 -1.31 -23.55 2.19
N ARG A 18 -0.14 -23.05 1.76
CA ARG A 18 1.14 -23.47 2.35
C ARG A 18 1.28 -23.08 3.82
N LEU A 19 0.76 -21.93 4.22
CA LEU A 19 0.75 -21.49 5.61
C LEU A 19 -0.25 -22.32 6.44
N SER A 20 -1.44 -22.58 5.90
CA SER A 20 -2.48 -23.38 6.56
C SER A 20 -2.12 -24.87 6.71
N VAL A 21 -1.37 -25.45 5.76
CA VAL A 21 -0.89 -26.84 5.85
C VAL A 21 0.14 -27.03 6.98
N ASN A 22 0.80 -25.95 7.43
CA ASN A 22 1.75 -26.00 8.56
C ASN A 22 1.09 -25.86 9.95
N ASP A 23 -0.23 -25.62 10.01
CA ASP A 23 -0.96 -25.41 11.27
C ASP A 23 -1.85 -26.60 11.69
N HIS A 24 -1.57 -27.82 11.20
CA HIS A 24 -2.21 -29.02 11.76
C HIS A 24 -1.55 -29.43 13.09
N PRO A 25 -2.35 -29.63 14.17
CA PRO A 25 -1.81 -30.02 15.47
C PRO A 25 -1.22 -31.43 15.39
N LEU A 26 0.04 -31.57 15.82
CA LEU A 26 0.71 -32.85 15.95
C LEU A 26 -0.11 -33.77 16.86
N VAL A 27 -0.78 -34.75 16.24
CA VAL A 27 -1.48 -35.82 16.92
C VAL A 27 -0.47 -36.70 17.66
N SER A 28 -0.68 -36.76 18.97
CA SER A 28 -0.06 -37.64 19.96
C SER A 28 0.11 -39.09 19.49
N TYR A 29 1.33 -39.63 19.61
CA TYR A 29 1.57 -41.04 19.86
C TYR A 29 2.65 -41.21 20.94
N GLY A 30 2.32 -42.00 21.95
CA GLY A 30 2.99 -41.98 23.25
C GLY A 30 4.24 -42.85 23.41
N SER A 31 4.93 -42.51 24.50
CA SER A 31 5.74 -43.33 25.40
C SER A 31 7.18 -43.72 24.98
N ARG A 32 8.15 -43.18 25.73
CA ARG A 32 8.99 -44.00 26.63
C ARG A 32 9.75 -43.15 27.65
N ARG A 33 9.79 -43.71 28.86
CA ARG A 33 10.44 -43.23 30.09
C ARG A 33 11.92 -42.88 29.89
N PHE A 34 12.36 -41.77 30.50
CA PHE A 34 13.67 -41.73 31.15
C PHE A 34 13.60 -40.91 32.45
N LYS A 35 14.05 -41.52 33.55
CA LYS A 35 14.20 -40.91 34.87
C LYS A 35 15.53 -40.15 34.90
N GLY A 36 15.57 -38.94 35.45
CA GLY A 36 16.82 -38.23 35.72
C GLY A 36 16.60 -36.92 36.46
N ARG A 37 17.09 -36.84 37.71
CA ARG A 37 16.81 -35.85 38.75
C ARG A 37 17.54 -34.49 38.58
N ARG A 38 16.88 -33.43 39.09
CA ARG A 38 17.41 -32.23 39.82
C ARG A 38 18.27 -31.26 38.97
N ALA A 39 18.14 -29.93 39.01
CA ALA A 39 18.02 -29.07 40.18
C ALA A 39 17.63 -27.60 39.81
N TRP A 40 16.83 -26.97 40.69
CA TRP A 40 16.95 -25.61 41.26
C TRP A 40 17.13 -24.40 40.31
N ALA A 41 16.13 -23.53 40.15
CA ALA A 41 15.76 -22.40 41.04
C ALA A 41 16.46 -21.09 40.65
N ALA A 42 15.68 -20.14 40.11
CA ALA A 42 15.86 -18.68 40.30
C ALA A 42 14.69 -17.93 39.64
N ALA A 43 13.51 -18.02 40.26
CA ALA A 43 12.50 -16.98 40.16
C ALA A 43 12.82 -15.96 41.27
N GLY A 44 12.81 -14.66 40.95
CA GLY A 44 12.74 -13.59 41.94
C GLY A 44 13.98 -12.72 42.08
N VAL A 45 14.13 -11.74 41.18
CA VAL A 45 14.65 -10.41 41.55
C VAL A 45 13.74 -9.40 40.83
N PHE A 46 12.61 -9.09 41.47
CA PHE A 46 12.40 -7.84 42.20
C PHE A 46 12.03 -6.67 41.28
N VAL A 47 10.71 -6.57 41.08
CA VAL A 47 9.99 -5.31 40.95
C VAL A 47 10.50 -4.34 42.02
N ALA A 48 11.37 -3.40 41.67
CA ALA A 48 11.71 -2.22 42.47
C ALA A 48 12.60 -1.26 41.68
N ALA A 49 12.02 -0.50 40.75
CA ALA A 49 12.61 0.76 40.28
C ALA A 49 11.54 1.69 39.69
N VAL A 50 10.41 1.79 40.39
CA VAL A 50 9.48 2.93 40.27
C VAL A 50 9.71 3.76 41.53
N CYS A 51 9.85 5.08 41.35
CA CYS A 51 10.04 6.12 42.37
C CYS A 51 11.47 6.40 42.86
N VAL A 52 12.31 7.03 42.03
CA VAL A 52 13.22 8.09 42.51
C VAL A 52 13.32 9.21 41.46
N VAL A 53 12.43 10.20 41.58
CA VAL A 53 12.58 11.56 41.00
C VAL A 53 12.00 12.46 42.11
N PRO A 54 12.72 13.46 42.66
CA PRO A 54 13.05 14.67 41.89
C PRO A 54 14.31 15.45 42.33
N ALA A 55 15.25 15.77 41.44
CA ALA A 55 16.26 16.81 41.72
C ALA A 55 16.96 17.41 40.48
N ILE A 56 16.30 17.53 39.32
CA ILE A 56 16.78 18.39 38.22
C ILE A 56 15.59 19.16 37.63
N TYR A 57 14.98 20.00 38.45
CA TYR A 57 13.97 20.98 38.04
C TYR A 57 14.37 22.36 38.57
N SER A 58 15.53 22.84 38.10
CA SER A 58 16.00 24.19 38.39
C SER A 58 16.99 24.57 37.30
N SER A 59 16.48 24.75 36.08
CA SER A 59 17.02 25.65 35.05
C SER A 59 16.32 25.39 33.72
N PHE A 60 15.09 25.87 33.55
CA PHE A 60 14.70 26.43 32.26
C PHE A 60 13.58 27.43 32.47
N LYS A 61 13.91 28.71 32.31
CA LYS A 61 12.97 29.82 32.45
C LYS A 61 12.04 29.86 31.23
N PRO A 62 10.75 30.17 31.42
CA PRO A 62 9.74 30.24 30.37
C PRO A 62 9.83 31.54 29.57
N GLY A 63 9.60 31.46 28.25
CA GLY A 63 9.25 32.61 27.41
C GLY A 63 7.77 32.99 27.58
N PRO A 64 7.40 34.26 27.34
CA PRO A 64 6.09 34.78 27.71
C PRO A 64 4.96 34.39 26.75
N SER A 65 3.77 34.58 27.31
CA SER A 65 2.43 34.14 26.94
C SER A 65 1.84 34.77 25.68
N VAL A 66 0.88 34.01 25.16
CA VAL A 66 -0.11 34.27 24.10
C VAL A 66 -0.79 35.64 24.19
N GLU A 67 -0.88 36.33 23.04
CA GLU A 67 -1.96 37.27 22.75
C GLU A 67 -2.70 36.83 21.47
N SER A 68 -4.01 36.80 21.61
CA SER A 68 -5.07 36.63 20.62
C SER A 68 -4.96 37.58 19.43
N VAL A 69 -5.53 37.19 18.28
CA VAL A 69 -6.67 37.87 17.65
C VAL A 69 -7.00 37.18 16.32
N THR A 70 -8.30 37.03 16.13
CA THR A 70 -9.06 36.50 15.00
C THR A 70 -8.85 37.25 13.69
N GLU A 71 -9.29 36.59 12.61
CA GLU A 71 -9.56 37.14 11.27
C GLU A 71 -8.34 37.61 10.46
N ILE A 72 -8.10 36.95 9.34
CA ILE A 72 -8.37 37.54 8.02
C ILE A 72 -8.35 36.39 7.00
N THR A 73 -9.48 36.32 6.32
CA THR A 73 -9.73 35.70 5.03
C THR A 73 -8.55 35.82 4.07
N GLY A 74 -8.20 34.74 3.38
CA GLY A 74 -7.35 34.81 2.20
C GLY A 74 -6.74 33.48 1.85
N TYR A 75 -7.40 32.72 0.98
CA TYR A 75 -6.67 31.91 0.02
C TYR A 75 -5.71 32.84 -0.74
N PRO A 76 -4.37 32.62 -0.73
CA PRO A 76 -3.53 33.14 -1.79
C PRO A 76 -3.57 32.10 -2.91
N GLU A 77 -4.31 32.44 -3.97
CA GLU A 77 -4.10 31.91 -5.31
C GLU A 77 -2.67 32.27 -5.75
N ASP A 78 -1.68 31.44 -5.41
CA ASP A 78 -0.35 31.56 -5.98
C ASP A 78 0.10 30.18 -6.47
N SER A 79 -0.39 29.85 -7.67
CA SER A 79 0.03 28.75 -8.56
C SER A 79 1.52 28.78 -8.96
N ALA A 80 2.33 29.62 -8.31
CA ALA A 80 3.74 29.85 -8.60
C ALA A 80 4.71 29.32 -7.52
N SER A 81 4.23 28.82 -6.37
CA SER A 81 5.10 28.31 -5.29
C SER A 81 5.12 26.79 -5.12
N ALA A 82 4.10 26.08 -5.62
CA ALA A 82 4.08 24.61 -5.66
C ALA A 82 5.14 24.01 -6.61
N GLY A 83 5.65 24.81 -7.56
CA GLY A 83 6.70 24.40 -8.49
C GLY A 83 8.11 24.36 -7.89
N LYS A 84 8.33 24.85 -6.66
CA LYS A 84 9.68 24.98 -6.08
C LYS A 84 10.05 23.89 -5.07
N ALA A 85 9.09 23.08 -4.61
CA ALA A 85 9.33 21.95 -3.72
C ALA A 85 9.60 20.63 -4.46
N LEU A 86 9.26 20.52 -5.76
CA LEU A 86 9.51 19.32 -6.58
C LEU A 86 10.90 19.30 -7.26
N ALA A 87 11.79 20.23 -6.92
CA ALA A 87 13.08 20.40 -7.57
C ALA A 87 14.27 19.88 -6.74
N LEU A 88 14.03 19.01 -5.76
CA LEU A 88 15.08 18.25 -5.06
C LEU A 88 15.36 16.93 -5.80
N ARG A 89 16.10 17.07 -6.89
CA ARG A 89 17.02 16.09 -7.51
C ARG A 89 16.43 14.72 -7.88
N ALA A 90 15.61 14.70 -8.92
CA ALA A 90 15.84 13.71 -9.96
C ALA A 90 17.11 14.17 -10.72
N ASP A 91 18.20 13.42 -10.59
CA ASP A 91 19.42 13.61 -11.37
C ASP A 91 19.11 13.34 -12.86
N SER A 92 18.63 14.36 -13.55
CA SER A 92 18.27 14.33 -14.97
C SER A 92 19.48 14.18 -15.91
N SER A 93 20.71 14.17 -15.35
CA SER A 93 21.95 14.03 -16.13
C SER A 93 22.26 12.59 -16.56
N ARG A 94 21.50 11.61 -16.05
CA ARG A 94 21.63 10.17 -16.37
C ARG A 94 20.48 9.58 -17.19
N PHE A 95 19.53 10.41 -17.65
CA PHE A 95 18.46 9.93 -18.53
C PHE A 95 19.04 9.52 -19.88
N GLN A 96 19.48 8.28 -19.99
CA GLN A 96 19.52 7.58 -21.26
C GLN A 96 18.14 6.95 -21.42
N PRO A 97 17.32 7.39 -22.37
CA PRO A 97 16.11 6.67 -22.68
C PRO A 97 16.56 5.25 -23.05
N ALA A 98 16.24 4.28 -22.20
CA ALA A 98 16.43 2.88 -22.53
C ALA A 98 15.70 2.62 -23.85
N SER A 99 16.23 1.70 -24.66
CA SER A 99 15.54 1.39 -25.91
C SER A 99 14.11 0.91 -25.56
N PRO A 100 13.07 1.31 -26.31
CA PRO A 100 11.71 0.84 -26.05
C PRO A 100 11.58 -0.70 -25.99
N ALA A 101 12.52 -1.41 -26.62
CA ALA A 101 12.63 -2.86 -26.57
C ALA A 101 13.13 -3.41 -25.21
N GLU A 102 14.07 -2.72 -24.55
CA GLU A 102 14.59 -3.10 -23.23
C GLU A 102 13.53 -2.87 -22.14
N ASP A 103 12.85 -1.73 -22.15
CA ASP A 103 11.74 -1.44 -21.23
C ASP A 103 10.66 -2.53 -21.32
N LEU A 104 10.26 -2.90 -22.54
CA LEU A 104 9.25 -3.92 -22.75
C LEU A 104 9.72 -5.32 -22.31
N LYS A 105 11.02 -5.63 -22.47
CA LYS A 105 11.59 -6.90 -22.00
C LYS A 105 11.58 -6.98 -20.46
N LEU A 106 12.04 -5.92 -19.79
CA LEU A 106 12.00 -5.82 -18.33
C LEU A 106 10.56 -5.89 -17.81
N PHE A 107 9.64 -5.16 -18.45
CA PHE A 107 8.22 -5.14 -18.10
C PHE A 107 7.59 -6.52 -18.20
N ARG A 108 7.85 -7.26 -19.29
CA ARG A 108 7.37 -8.64 -19.45
C ARG A 108 7.92 -9.56 -18.37
N MET A 109 9.20 -9.43 -18.02
CA MET A 109 9.82 -10.21 -16.95
C MET A 109 9.20 -9.90 -15.59
N ALA A 110 8.97 -8.62 -15.28
CA ALA A 110 8.29 -8.17 -14.07
C ALA A 110 6.86 -8.73 -13.99
N CYS A 111 6.11 -8.71 -15.10
CA CYS A 111 4.79 -9.32 -15.17
C CYS A 111 4.84 -10.83 -14.86
N VAL A 112 5.80 -11.56 -15.42
CA VAL A 112 5.95 -13.01 -15.17
C VAL A 112 6.29 -13.29 -13.70
N LEU A 113 7.18 -12.51 -13.10
CA LEU A 113 7.53 -12.65 -11.67
C LEU A 113 6.34 -12.34 -10.77
N GLN A 114 5.59 -11.28 -11.10
CA GLN A 114 4.37 -10.91 -10.40
C GLN A 114 3.32 -12.03 -10.47
N GLN A 115 3.10 -12.60 -11.67
CA GLN A 115 2.21 -13.75 -11.86
C GLN A 115 2.67 -15.00 -11.10
N ALA A 116 3.98 -15.15 -10.89
CA ALA A 116 4.57 -16.22 -10.09
C ALA A 116 4.54 -15.94 -8.56
N GLY A 117 4.02 -14.79 -8.12
CA GLY A 117 3.96 -14.40 -6.72
C GLY A 117 5.28 -13.90 -6.13
N LYS A 118 6.31 -13.71 -6.95
CA LYS A 118 7.61 -13.16 -6.54
C LYS A 118 7.54 -11.63 -6.52
N LEU A 119 6.77 -11.10 -5.58
CA LEU A 119 6.37 -9.69 -5.53
C LEU A 119 7.56 -8.76 -5.34
N GLU A 120 8.52 -9.12 -4.49
CA GLU A 120 9.72 -8.32 -4.23
C GLU A 120 10.63 -8.23 -5.47
N GLU A 121 10.81 -9.36 -6.17
CA GLU A 121 11.58 -9.40 -7.43
C GLU A 121 10.88 -8.61 -8.54
N ALA A 122 9.55 -8.70 -8.63
CA ALA A 122 8.76 -7.93 -9.59
C ALA A 122 8.81 -6.43 -9.29
N GLY A 123 8.70 -6.04 -8.01
CA GLY A 123 8.80 -4.66 -7.55
C GLY A 123 10.13 -4.03 -7.94
N ALA A 124 11.25 -4.73 -7.71
CA ALA A 124 12.58 -4.24 -8.08
C ALA A 124 12.71 -3.98 -9.59
N LEU A 125 12.13 -4.84 -10.44
CA LEU A 125 12.12 -4.62 -11.89
C LEU A 125 11.22 -3.45 -12.29
N TYR A 126 10.04 -3.30 -11.69
CA TYR A 126 9.18 -2.16 -11.97
C TYR A 126 9.79 -0.83 -11.51
N GLU A 127 10.49 -0.81 -10.37
CA GLU A 127 11.26 0.34 -9.91
C GLU A 127 12.40 0.69 -10.89
N GLU A 128 13.11 -0.32 -11.40
CA GLU A 128 14.13 -0.13 -12.42
C GLU A 128 13.55 0.49 -13.70
N ILE A 129 12.41 -0.03 -14.19
CA ILE A 129 11.70 0.53 -15.35
C ILE A 129 11.29 1.98 -15.08
N CYS A 130 10.72 2.28 -13.90
CA CYS A 130 10.32 3.64 -13.54
C CYS A 130 11.52 4.59 -13.42
N ARG A 131 12.69 4.10 -13.03
CA ARG A 131 13.94 4.88 -12.98
C ARG A 131 14.48 5.17 -14.37
N LEU A 132 14.43 4.20 -15.28
CA LEU A 132 14.89 4.34 -16.66
C LEU A 132 13.92 5.17 -17.51
N ASN A 133 12.63 4.96 -17.30
CA ASN A 133 11.54 5.60 -18.01
C ASN A 133 10.45 6.05 -17.01
N PRO A 134 10.57 7.27 -16.45
CA PRO A 134 9.60 7.80 -15.49
C PRO A 134 8.18 8.00 -16.03
N ARG A 135 8.00 7.92 -17.36
CA ARG A 135 6.70 8.09 -18.04
C ARG A 135 6.05 6.76 -18.42
N PHE A 136 6.62 5.62 -18.04
CA PHE A 136 6.04 4.30 -18.29
C PHE A 136 4.88 4.05 -17.31
N ILE A 137 3.68 4.44 -17.72
CA ILE A 137 2.48 4.45 -16.86
C ILE A 137 2.12 3.05 -16.36
N GLU A 138 2.15 2.04 -17.23
CA GLU A 138 1.73 0.68 -16.88
C GLU A 138 2.67 0.01 -15.87
N ALA A 139 3.97 0.29 -15.96
CA ALA A 139 4.97 -0.16 -15.00
C ALA A 139 4.76 0.49 -13.63
N LYS A 140 4.46 1.80 -13.61
CA LYS A 140 4.18 2.53 -12.36
C LYS A 140 2.87 2.08 -11.71
N ASN A 141 1.83 1.82 -12.52
CA ASN A 141 0.59 1.22 -12.04
C ASN A 141 0.83 -0.17 -11.45
N ASN A 142 1.57 -1.04 -12.14
CA ASN A 142 1.85 -2.38 -11.63
C ASN A 142 2.76 -2.38 -10.41
N LEU A 143 3.67 -1.40 -10.28
CA LEU A 143 4.44 -1.17 -9.06
C LEU A 143 3.51 -0.84 -7.89
N GLY A 144 2.52 0.02 -8.11
CA GLY A 144 1.47 0.31 -7.11
C GLY A 144 0.70 -0.95 -6.68
N VAL A 145 0.35 -1.82 -7.64
CA VAL A 145 -0.31 -3.11 -7.35
C VAL A 145 0.58 -4.03 -6.53
N VAL A 146 1.89 -4.08 -6.82
CA VAL A 146 2.86 -4.83 -6.02
C VAL A 146 2.94 -4.30 -4.59
N TYR A 147 3.00 -2.97 -4.40
CA TYR A 147 2.99 -2.38 -3.06
C TYR A 147 1.68 -2.67 -2.31
N LEU A 148 0.53 -2.64 -2.99
CA LEU A 148 -0.75 -3.00 -2.38
C LEU A 148 -0.76 -4.46 -1.90
N ALA A 149 -0.25 -5.39 -2.72
CA ALA A 149 -0.13 -6.80 -2.35
C ALA A 149 0.89 -7.07 -1.22
N LEU A 150 1.85 -6.16 -1.03
CA LEU A 150 2.78 -6.15 0.10
C LEU A 150 2.24 -5.38 1.32
N GLU A 151 1.00 -4.90 1.26
CA GLU A 151 0.33 -4.07 2.28
C GLU A 151 1.05 -2.72 2.56
N ASP A 152 1.92 -2.27 1.66
CA ASP A 152 2.47 -0.91 1.69
C ASP A 152 1.50 0.07 1.03
N TYR A 153 0.42 0.38 1.78
CA TYR A 153 -0.64 1.27 1.32
C TYR A 153 -0.16 2.69 1.00
N ILE A 154 0.92 3.16 1.64
CA ILE A 154 1.46 4.51 1.41
C ILE A 154 2.12 4.56 0.04
N SER A 155 3.02 3.62 -0.25
CA SER A 155 3.70 3.56 -1.54
C SER A 155 2.74 3.23 -2.68
N ALA A 156 1.79 2.31 -2.45
CA ALA A 156 0.74 1.99 -3.42
C ALA A 156 -0.09 3.23 -3.81
N LYS A 157 -0.60 3.96 -2.82
CA LYS A 157 -1.37 5.19 -3.04
C LYS A 157 -0.57 6.21 -3.85
N ASN A 158 0.68 6.46 -3.48
CA ASN A 158 1.52 7.44 -4.18
C ASN A 158 1.76 7.02 -5.64
N ALA A 159 2.00 5.74 -5.90
CA ALA A 159 2.18 5.22 -7.26
C ALA A 159 0.92 5.45 -8.12
N PHE A 160 -0.28 5.18 -7.59
CA PHE A 160 -1.53 5.41 -8.33
C PHE A 160 -1.84 6.89 -8.52
N LEU A 161 -1.59 7.74 -7.52
CA LEU A 161 -1.75 9.19 -7.65
C LEU A 161 -0.80 9.76 -8.72
N ASP A 162 0.42 9.26 -8.80
CA ASP A 162 1.35 9.65 -9.85
C ASP A 162 0.87 9.22 -11.24
N VAL A 163 0.27 8.03 -11.37
CA VAL A 163 -0.36 7.61 -12.63
C VAL A 163 -1.51 8.53 -13.00
N ILE A 164 -2.38 8.87 -12.05
CA ILE A 164 -3.51 9.80 -12.27
C ILE A 164 -3.00 11.19 -12.66
N ALA A 165 -1.90 11.66 -12.07
CA ALA A 165 -1.28 12.93 -12.44
C ALA A 165 -0.71 12.93 -13.87
N MET A 166 -0.20 11.79 -14.34
CA MET A 166 0.29 11.62 -15.72
C MET A 166 -0.84 11.40 -16.73
N ASN A 167 -1.87 10.66 -16.34
CA ASN A 167 -3.06 10.36 -17.15
C ASN A 167 -4.31 10.31 -16.25
N PRO A 168 -5.07 11.42 -16.16
CA PRO A 168 -6.27 11.50 -15.34
C PRO A 168 -7.42 10.55 -15.75
N ASP A 169 -7.38 10.06 -16.99
CA ASP A 169 -8.41 9.17 -17.57
C ASP A 169 -7.94 7.71 -17.61
N TYR A 170 -7.01 7.32 -16.74
CA TYR A 170 -6.54 5.93 -16.60
C TYR A 170 -7.40 5.16 -15.58
N PRO A 171 -8.41 4.36 -16.01
CA PRO A 171 -9.41 3.77 -15.10
C PRO A 171 -8.80 2.84 -14.05
N ASP A 172 -7.82 2.03 -14.43
CA ASP A 172 -7.14 1.08 -13.55
C ASP A 172 -6.51 1.78 -12.32
N ALA A 173 -5.97 2.99 -12.48
CA ALA A 173 -5.34 3.70 -11.36
C ALA A 173 -6.38 4.23 -10.36
N HIS A 174 -7.53 4.72 -10.84
CA HIS A 174 -8.65 5.10 -9.97
C HIS A 174 -9.23 3.89 -9.24
N TYR A 175 -9.38 2.76 -9.95
CA TYR A 175 -9.86 1.51 -9.36
C TYR A 175 -8.90 0.99 -8.28
N ASN A 176 -7.60 0.93 -8.57
CA ASN A 176 -6.61 0.45 -7.61
C ASN A 176 -6.46 1.41 -6.42
N LEU A 177 -6.61 2.72 -6.64
CA LEU A 177 -6.67 3.70 -5.55
C LEU A 177 -7.89 3.46 -4.64
N ALA A 178 -9.04 3.08 -5.20
CA ALA A 178 -10.20 2.69 -4.41
C ALA A 178 -9.92 1.46 -3.54
N CYS A 179 -9.23 0.44 -4.09
CA CYS A 179 -8.82 -0.73 -3.31
C CYS A 179 -7.87 -0.37 -2.15
N VAL A 180 -6.90 0.53 -2.39
CA VAL A 180 -5.98 1.01 -1.34
C VAL A 180 -6.76 1.71 -0.22
N TYR A 181 -7.70 2.59 -0.57
CA TYR A 181 -8.51 3.31 0.42
C TYR A 181 -9.42 2.35 1.20
N ALA A 182 -10.07 1.40 0.53
CA ALA A 182 -10.92 0.41 1.18
C ALA A 182 -10.12 -0.47 2.15
N ALA A 183 -8.95 -0.96 1.74
CA ALA A 183 -8.05 -1.74 2.61
C ALA A 183 -7.54 -0.92 3.81
N SER A 184 -7.42 0.40 3.66
CA SER A 184 -7.04 1.33 4.73
C SER A 184 -8.22 1.83 5.59
N GLY A 185 -9.45 1.34 5.36
CA GLY A 185 -10.67 1.75 6.08
C GLY A 185 -11.21 3.14 5.70
N ARG A 186 -10.71 3.73 4.62
CA ARG A 186 -11.07 5.05 4.08
C ARG A 186 -12.21 4.94 3.07
N ASN A 187 -13.39 4.59 3.57
CA ASN A 187 -14.51 4.16 2.73
C ASN A 187 -15.06 5.27 1.82
N GLU A 188 -15.12 6.52 2.30
CA GLU A 188 -15.61 7.65 1.50
C GLU A 188 -14.69 7.93 0.30
N GLU A 189 -13.38 7.95 0.53
CA GLU A 189 -12.41 8.13 -0.56
C GLU A 189 -12.37 6.94 -1.51
N ALA A 190 -12.57 5.73 -1.00
CA ALA A 190 -12.67 4.53 -1.82
C ALA A 190 -13.86 4.60 -2.79
N LEU A 191 -15.04 5.00 -2.29
CA LEU A 191 -16.24 5.16 -3.12
C LEU A 191 -16.08 6.26 -4.17
N ALA A 192 -15.45 7.38 -3.83
CA ALA A 192 -15.18 8.46 -4.77
C ALA A 192 -14.24 8.01 -5.90
N ALA A 193 -13.15 7.32 -5.55
CA ALA A 193 -12.21 6.79 -6.53
C ALA A 193 -12.85 5.69 -7.41
N LEU A 194 -13.67 4.82 -6.80
CA LEU A 194 -14.38 3.77 -7.52
C LEU A 194 -15.42 4.35 -8.49
N SER A 195 -16.17 5.39 -8.07
CA SER A 195 -17.10 6.11 -8.94
C SER A 195 -16.37 6.65 -10.18
N ARG A 196 -15.20 7.26 -9.98
CA ARG A 196 -14.41 7.78 -11.11
C ARG A 196 -13.93 6.67 -12.04
N ALA A 197 -13.55 5.52 -11.50
CA ALA A 197 -13.17 4.36 -12.30
C ALA A 197 -14.35 3.84 -13.14
N ILE A 198 -15.55 3.77 -12.57
CA ILE A 198 -16.78 3.34 -13.26
C ILE A 198 -17.19 4.35 -14.35
N ASP A 199 -17.06 5.65 -14.09
CA ASP A 199 -17.35 6.68 -15.09
C ASP A 199 -16.42 6.57 -16.31
N LEU A 200 -15.17 6.18 -16.10
CA LEU A 200 -14.17 5.99 -17.16
C LEU A 200 -14.34 4.63 -17.87
N GLU A 201 -14.62 3.58 -17.10
CA GLU A 201 -14.80 2.22 -17.59
C GLU A 201 -15.98 1.56 -16.85
N PRO A 202 -17.19 1.57 -17.45
CA PRO A 202 -18.39 1.04 -16.79
C PRO A 202 -18.28 -0.43 -16.37
N GLU A 203 -17.45 -1.24 -17.03
CA GLU A 203 -17.20 -2.64 -16.68
C GLU A 203 -16.51 -2.80 -15.31
N ALA A 204 -15.90 -1.73 -14.77
CA ALA A 204 -15.36 -1.69 -13.42
C ALA A 204 -16.39 -1.99 -12.34
N CYS A 205 -17.67 -1.73 -12.60
CA CYS A 205 -18.75 -2.12 -11.69
C CYS A 205 -18.80 -3.65 -11.48
N ARG A 206 -18.58 -4.44 -12.54
CA ARG A 206 -18.58 -5.92 -12.45
C ARG A 206 -17.38 -6.45 -11.68
N TRP A 207 -16.25 -5.76 -11.78
CA TRP A 207 -15.02 -6.12 -11.05
C TRP A 207 -15.19 -5.83 -9.55
N ALA A 208 -15.71 -4.64 -9.21
CA ALA A 208 -15.95 -4.23 -7.83
C ALA A 208 -16.88 -5.18 -7.05
N LEU A 209 -17.90 -5.73 -7.73
CA LEU A 209 -18.82 -6.73 -7.15
C LEU A 209 -18.13 -8.04 -6.75
N LYS A 210 -16.93 -8.33 -7.26
CA LYS A 210 -16.19 -9.58 -7.02
C LYS A 210 -14.87 -9.38 -6.28
N ASP A 211 -14.33 -8.18 -6.26
CA ASP A 211 -13.04 -7.85 -5.65
C ASP A 211 -13.05 -7.88 -4.12
N LYS A 212 -12.17 -8.67 -3.52
CA LYS A 212 -12.09 -8.85 -2.06
C LYS A 212 -11.75 -7.53 -1.34
N ASP A 213 -10.94 -6.68 -1.97
CA ASP A 213 -10.46 -5.44 -1.37
C ASP A 213 -11.61 -4.44 -1.18
N LEU A 214 -12.65 -4.56 -2.01
CA LEU A 214 -13.85 -3.72 -1.97
C LEU A 214 -15.02 -4.40 -1.24
N ALA A 215 -14.83 -5.60 -0.68
CA ALA A 215 -15.91 -6.37 -0.04
C ALA A 215 -16.57 -5.60 1.11
N ALA A 216 -15.79 -4.82 1.87
CA ALA A 216 -16.30 -3.99 2.96
C ALA A 216 -17.27 -2.90 2.50
N LEU A 217 -17.15 -2.43 1.26
CA LEU A 217 -17.99 -1.36 0.71
C LEU A 217 -19.33 -1.90 0.19
N ARG A 218 -19.43 -3.18 -0.19
CA ARG A 218 -20.61 -3.71 -0.90
C ARG A 218 -21.91 -3.67 -0.09
N HIS A 219 -21.81 -3.54 1.23
CA HIS A 219 -22.97 -3.45 2.12
C HIS A 219 -23.37 -2.02 2.43
N THR A 220 -22.70 -1.01 1.85
CA THR A 220 -23.03 0.39 2.09
C THR A 220 -24.03 0.89 1.06
N PRO A 221 -25.03 1.71 1.46
CA PRO A 221 -25.99 2.30 0.53
C PRO A 221 -25.32 3.13 -0.57
N GLU A 222 -24.16 3.74 -0.28
CA GLU A 222 -23.39 4.53 -1.23
C GLU A 222 -22.78 3.66 -2.33
N PHE A 223 -22.33 2.44 -2.00
CA PHE A 223 -21.83 1.49 -2.98
C PHE A 223 -22.95 1.04 -3.93
N GLU A 224 -24.14 0.75 -3.41
CA GLU A 224 -25.30 0.39 -4.22
C GLU A 224 -25.71 1.53 -5.19
N ARG A 225 -25.48 2.79 -4.79
CA ARG A 225 -25.77 3.94 -5.66
C ARG A 225 -24.79 4.12 -6.82
N ILE A 226 -23.53 3.73 -6.66
CA ILE A 226 -22.50 3.90 -7.70
C ILE A 226 -22.45 2.73 -8.69
N ILE A 227 -22.95 1.56 -8.31
CA ILE A 227 -23.05 0.41 -9.21
C ILE A 227 -24.35 0.57 -10.00
N PRO A 228 -24.30 0.89 -11.31
CA PRO A 228 -25.51 0.90 -12.12
C PRO A 228 -26.06 -0.52 -12.11
N PHE A 229 -27.36 -0.68 -11.77
CA PHE A 229 -28.04 -1.96 -11.85
C PHE A 229 -27.84 -2.52 -13.26
N ALA A 230 -27.00 -3.55 -13.37
CA ALA A 230 -26.92 -4.37 -14.56
C ALA A 230 -28.20 -5.21 -14.60
N GLU A 231 -29.27 -4.64 -15.18
CA GLU A 231 -30.40 -5.41 -15.70
C GLU A 231 -29.96 -6.22 -16.93
#